data_AF-A0A2P5HIW7-F1
#
_entry.id   AF-A0A2P5HIW7-F1
#
_cell.length_a   1.000
_cell.length_b   1.000
_cell.length_c   1.000
_cell.angle_alpha   90.00
_cell.angle_beta   90.00
_cell.angle_gamma   90.00
#
_symmetry.space_group_name_H-M   'P 1'
#
loop_
_entity.id
_entity.type
_entity.pdbx_description
1 polymer ?
#
loop_
_entity_poly.entity_id
_entity_poly.type
_entity_poly.pdbx_seq_one_letter_code
_entity_poly.pdbx_strand_id
1 'polypeptide(L)'
;MLTSQLWLRGIRDHLVEMPEVGLRNTALILVGSEAGHFGVRTCAAYAATKSAVQWGLLQSLRADAPRVFPRARVNAVAPGPVDTEHFRQQTKGPGTEEWWAECQATTPLARPVPTGDVARSILFLASESWSGSVHGKCLDVDSGKEGSLMWGSSESPTGRDIY
;
A
#
# COMPACT_ATOMS: atom_id res chain seq x y z
N MET A 1 0.97 -12.13 -8.19
CA MET A 1 2.09 -12.83 -8.88
C MET A 1 1.94 -12.78 -10.41
N LEU A 2 0.76 -13.05 -10.97
CA LEU A 2 0.57 -13.05 -12.42
C LEU A 2 0.89 -11.69 -13.09
N THR A 3 0.42 -10.58 -12.52
CA THR A 3 0.64 -9.24 -13.09
C THR A 3 2.11 -8.83 -13.12
N SER A 4 2.90 -9.15 -12.09
CA SER A 4 4.33 -8.83 -12.07
C SER A 4 5.14 -9.67 -13.06
N GLN A 5 4.72 -10.93 -13.29
CA GLN A 5 5.31 -11.78 -14.33
C GLN A 5 4.99 -11.25 -15.73
N LEU A 6 3.74 -10.85 -15.96
CA LEU A 6 3.33 -10.23 -17.22
C LEU A 6 4.07 -8.90 -17.46
N TRP A 7 4.28 -8.10 -16.42
CA TRP A 7 5.07 -6.87 -16.53
C TRP A 7 6.53 -7.15 -16.93
N LEU A 8 7.20 -8.09 -16.25
CA LEU A 8 8.56 -8.51 -16.62
C LEU A 8 8.64 -9.07 -18.04
N ARG A 9 7.63 -9.87 -18.44
CA ARG A 9 7.54 -10.41 -19.79
C ARG A 9 7.34 -9.29 -20.82
N GLY A 10 6.43 -8.35 -20.58
CA GLY A 10 6.21 -7.22 -21.47
C GLY A 10 7.46 -6.36 -21.69
N ILE A 11 8.30 -6.20 -20.65
CA ILE A 11 9.62 -5.56 -20.81
C ILE A 11 10.49 -6.37 -21.78
N ARG A 12 10.59 -7.69 -21.59
CA ARG A 12 11.41 -8.55 -22.48
C ARG A 12 10.91 -8.53 -23.92
N ASP A 13 9.61 -8.69 -24.10
CA ASP A 13 8.96 -8.72 -25.41
C ASP A 13 9.24 -7.39 -26.14
N HIS A 14 9.10 -6.23 -25.47
CA HIS A 14 9.45 -4.92 -26.03
C HIS A 14 10.92 -4.81 -26.42
N LEU A 15 11.85 -5.28 -25.57
CA LEU A 15 13.30 -5.21 -25.86
C LEU A 15 13.69 -6.09 -27.06
N VAL A 16 12.90 -7.12 -27.39
CA VAL A 16 13.11 -7.98 -28.57
C VAL A 16 12.45 -7.38 -29.82
N GLU A 17 11.21 -6.90 -29.69
CA GLU A 17 10.40 -6.45 -30.84
C GLU A 17 10.75 -5.04 -31.31
N MET A 18 11.16 -4.15 -30.40
CA MET A 18 11.39 -2.72 -30.69
C MET A 18 12.67 -2.18 -30.02
N PRO A 19 13.87 -2.76 -30.27
CA PRO A 19 15.10 -2.39 -29.58
C PRO A 19 15.51 -0.92 -29.83
N GLU A 20 15.16 -0.37 -30.99
CA GLU A 20 15.43 1.02 -31.37
C GLU A 20 14.63 2.02 -30.51
N VAL A 21 13.46 1.60 -30.02
CA VAL A 21 12.57 2.40 -29.18
C VAL A 21 12.88 2.07 -27.73
N GLY A 22 13.90 2.72 -27.18
CA GLY A 22 14.31 2.49 -25.80
C GLY A 22 13.18 2.69 -24.78
N LEU A 23 13.09 1.80 -23.79
CA LEU A 23 12.18 1.97 -22.67
C LEU A 23 12.59 3.15 -21.80
N ARG A 24 11.60 3.91 -21.36
CA ARG A 24 11.76 5.02 -20.40
C ARG A 24 10.76 4.83 -19.26
N ASN A 25 11.15 5.32 -18.08
CA ASN A 25 10.25 5.34 -16.93
C ASN A 25 9.64 3.98 -16.55
N THR A 26 10.43 2.91 -16.70
CA THR A 26 9.99 1.54 -16.42
C THR A 26 9.93 1.32 -14.91
N ALA A 27 8.73 1.40 -14.34
CA ALA A 27 8.50 1.21 -12.91
C ALA A 27 7.30 0.29 -12.65
N LEU A 28 7.40 -0.49 -11.56
CA LEU A 28 6.29 -1.25 -11.00
C LEU A 28 6.00 -0.76 -9.59
N ILE A 29 4.78 -0.30 -9.35
CA ILE A 29 4.32 0.14 -8.03
C ILE A 29 3.30 -0.87 -7.50
N LEU A 30 3.68 -1.57 -6.44
CA LEU A 30 2.81 -2.50 -5.74
C LEU A 30 1.90 -1.75 -4.76
N VAL A 31 0.66 -2.20 -4.61
CA VAL A 31 -0.27 -1.62 -3.64
C VAL A 31 -0.38 -2.55 -2.42
N GLY A 32 0.33 -2.17 -1.38
CA GLY A 32 0.31 -2.76 -0.04
C GLY A 32 -0.86 -2.26 0.80
N SER A 33 -0.64 -2.20 2.11
CA SER A 33 -1.53 -1.63 3.13
C SER A 33 -0.76 -1.57 4.45
N GLU A 34 -1.10 -0.60 5.30
CA GLU A 34 -0.64 -0.56 6.70
C GLU A 34 -0.85 -1.91 7.43
N ALA A 35 -1.89 -2.68 7.07
CA ALA A 35 -2.25 -3.90 7.76
C ALA A 35 -1.18 -4.98 7.55
N GLY A 36 -0.37 -4.84 6.51
CA GLY A 36 0.78 -5.70 6.24
C GLY A 36 1.96 -5.47 7.19
N HIS A 37 1.96 -4.39 7.98
CA HIS A 37 3.03 -4.07 8.94
C HIS A 37 2.77 -4.68 10.32
N PHE A 38 1.55 -4.53 10.85
CA PHE A 38 1.23 -4.91 12.23
C PHE A 38 -0.03 -5.78 12.37
N GLY A 39 -0.81 -5.97 11.30
CA GLY A 39 -2.04 -6.76 11.32
C GLY A 39 -3.28 -6.01 11.82
N VAL A 40 -4.45 -6.53 11.48
CA VAL A 40 -5.75 -5.96 11.88
C VAL A 40 -6.65 -7.09 12.37
N ARG A 41 -7.32 -6.90 13.51
CA ARG A 41 -8.27 -7.88 14.09
C ARG A 41 -9.31 -8.26 13.05
N THR A 42 -9.72 -9.53 13.01
CA THR A 42 -10.64 -10.12 12.01
C THR A 42 -10.16 -10.14 10.55
N CYS A 43 -9.00 -9.56 10.24
CA CYS A 43 -8.47 -9.43 8.87
C CYS A 43 -7.12 -10.14 8.66
N ALA A 44 -6.85 -11.24 9.38
CA ALA A 44 -5.55 -11.92 9.35
C ALA A 44 -5.09 -12.34 7.95
N ALA A 45 -5.99 -12.89 7.12
CA ALA A 45 -5.66 -13.28 5.75
C ALA A 45 -5.31 -12.07 4.87
N TYR A 46 -5.99 -10.94 5.06
CA TYR A 46 -5.72 -9.69 4.36
C TYR A 46 -4.35 -9.14 4.75
N ALA A 47 -4.10 -9.00 6.06
CA ALA A 47 -2.82 -8.55 6.60
C ALA A 47 -1.65 -9.40 6.11
N ALA A 48 -1.76 -10.74 6.20
CA ALA A 48 -0.75 -11.67 5.71
C ALA A 48 -0.45 -11.48 4.22
N THR A 49 -1.50 -11.33 3.40
CA THR A 49 -1.36 -11.10 1.96
C THR A 49 -0.66 -9.77 1.67
N LYS A 50 -1.05 -8.70 2.35
CA LYS A 50 -0.46 -7.37 2.17
C LYS A 50 0.99 -7.32 2.62
N SER A 51 1.32 -7.99 3.73
CA SER A 51 2.69 -8.19 4.18
C SER A 51 3.51 -8.94 3.12
N ALA A 52 2.98 -10.05 2.58
CA ALA A 52 3.64 -10.82 1.53
C ALA A 52 3.89 -9.99 0.26
N VAL A 53 2.98 -9.09 -0.11
CA VAL A 53 3.15 -8.18 -1.26
C VAL A 53 4.22 -7.13 -1.01
N GLN A 54 4.12 -6.37 0.10
CA GLN A 54 4.98 -5.20 0.31
C GLN A 54 6.37 -5.54 0.86
N TRP A 55 6.55 -6.73 1.44
CA TRP A 55 7.84 -7.18 1.97
C TRP A 55 8.41 -8.37 1.20
N GLY A 56 7.64 -9.43 0.97
CA GLY A 56 8.15 -10.60 0.23
C GLY A 56 8.36 -10.29 -1.24
N LEU A 57 7.25 -10.05 -1.94
CA LEU A 57 7.22 -9.85 -3.40
C LEU A 57 8.02 -8.61 -3.83
N LEU A 58 7.90 -7.49 -3.11
CA LEU A 58 8.69 -6.29 -3.39
C LEU A 58 10.19 -6.60 -3.38
N GLN A 59 10.68 -7.30 -2.36
CA GLN A 59 12.11 -7.55 -2.19
C GLN A 59 12.65 -8.54 -3.21
N SER A 60 11.85 -9.51 -3.65
CA SER A 60 12.19 -10.38 -4.78
C SER A 60 12.24 -9.59 -6.10
N LEU A 61 11.16 -8.86 -6.42
CA LEU A 61 11.04 -8.17 -7.71
C LEU A 61 12.03 -7.02 -7.88
N ARG A 62 12.40 -6.31 -6.81
CA ARG A 62 13.42 -5.25 -6.90
C ARG A 62 14.80 -5.81 -7.31
N ALA A 63 15.06 -7.08 -7.02
CA ALA A 63 16.29 -7.74 -7.45
C ALA A 63 16.18 -8.25 -8.89
N ASP A 64 15.02 -8.80 -9.27
CA ASP A 64 14.82 -9.38 -10.60
C ASP A 64 14.69 -8.33 -11.70
N ALA A 65 13.98 -7.22 -11.45
CA ALA A 65 13.66 -6.24 -12.48
C ALA A 65 14.90 -5.63 -13.17
N PRO A 66 15.96 -5.21 -12.45
CA PRO A 66 17.19 -4.68 -13.07
C PRO A 66 17.95 -5.70 -13.93
N ARG A 67 17.75 -7.01 -13.70
CA ARG A 67 18.33 -8.08 -14.53
C ARG A 67 17.63 -8.21 -15.89
N VAL A 68 16.37 -7.76 -15.97
CA VAL A 68 15.62 -7.69 -17.22
C VAL A 68 15.87 -6.37 -17.93
N PHE A 69 15.82 -5.25 -17.21
CA PHE A 69 16.14 -3.92 -17.74
C PHE A 69 16.85 -3.09 -16.66
N PRO A 70 18.12 -2.67 -16.85
CA PRO A 70 18.94 -2.07 -15.79
C PRO A 70 18.34 -0.85 -15.08
N ARG A 71 17.46 -0.09 -15.75
CA ARG A 71 16.79 1.10 -15.18
C ARG A 71 15.40 0.80 -14.62
N ALA A 72 14.95 -0.46 -14.61
CA ALA A 72 13.66 -0.83 -14.07
C ALA A 72 13.64 -0.68 -12.54
N ARG A 73 12.59 -0.05 -12.02
CA ARG A 73 12.40 0.18 -10.57
C ARG A 73 11.17 -0.53 -10.06
N VAL A 74 11.22 -0.99 -8.82
CA VAL A 74 10.07 -1.60 -8.14
C VAL A 74 9.95 -1.01 -6.75
N ASN A 75 8.78 -0.46 -6.43
CA ASN A 75 8.45 0.09 -5.12
C ASN A 75 7.04 -0.35 -4.73
N ALA A 76 6.64 -0.04 -3.49
CA ALA A 76 5.29 -0.22 -3.02
C ALA A 76 4.76 1.07 -2.38
N VAL A 77 3.45 1.21 -2.39
CA VAL A 77 2.72 2.16 -1.54
C VAL A 77 1.85 1.36 -0.59
N ALA A 78 1.88 1.67 0.70
CA ALA A 78 1.03 1.07 1.72
C ALA A 78 0.05 2.14 2.24
N PRO A 79 -1.18 2.17 1.71
CA PRO A 79 -2.19 3.11 2.18
C PRO A 79 -2.75 2.71 3.55
N GLY A 80 -3.18 3.73 4.29
CA GLY A 80 -4.01 3.62 5.50
C GLY A 80 -5.51 3.57 5.20
N PRO A 81 -6.36 4.04 6.13
CA PRO A 81 -7.76 4.29 5.86
C PRO A 81 -7.88 5.38 4.79
N VAL A 82 -8.33 5.03 3.57
CA VAL A 82 -8.46 5.97 2.46
C VAL A 82 -9.92 6.41 2.33
N ASP A 83 -10.16 7.71 2.12
CA ASP A 83 -11.49 8.31 1.92
C ASP A 83 -12.12 7.92 0.57
N THR A 84 -12.41 6.64 0.46
CA THR A 84 -13.12 6.02 -0.65
C THR A 84 -14.61 5.95 -0.33
N GLU A 85 -15.42 5.72 -1.36
CA GLU A 85 -16.85 5.49 -1.15
C GLU A 85 -17.12 4.30 -0.22
N HIS A 86 -16.33 3.23 -0.37
CA HIS A 86 -16.40 2.07 0.51
C HIS A 86 -16.11 2.43 1.98
N PHE A 87 -15.05 3.19 2.24
CA PHE A 87 -14.72 3.64 3.60
C PHE A 87 -15.82 4.51 4.20
N ARG A 88 -16.40 5.43 3.41
CA ARG A 88 -17.53 6.25 3.87
C ARG A 88 -18.78 5.42 4.18
N GLN A 89 -19.05 4.36 3.41
CA GLN A 89 -20.16 3.45 3.70
C GLN A 89 -19.90 2.64 4.98
N GLN A 90 -18.66 2.17 5.17
CA GLN A 90 -18.25 1.43 6.36
C GLN A 90 -18.23 2.27 7.63
N THR A 91 -18.24 3.60 7.55
CA THR A 91 -18.18 4.52 8.70
C THR A 91 -19.49 5.28 8.96
N LYS A 92 -20.52 5.05 8.13
CA LYS A 92 -21.85 5.72 8.25
C LYS A 92 -23.01 4.77 8.55
N GLY A 93 -22.76 3.46 8.67
CA GLY A 93 -23.79 2.48 9.05
C GLY A 93 -24.10 2.50 10.56
N PRO A 94 -25.27 2.00 11.00
CA PRO A 94 -25.53 1.78 12.41
C PRO A 94 -24.43 0.90 13.05
N GLY A 95 -23.86 1.33 14.18
CA GLY A 95 -22.76 0.61 14.85
C GLY A 95 -21.38 0.78 14.22
N THR A 96 -21.20 1.75 13.31
CA THR A 96 -19.91 1.98 12.63
C THR A 96 -19.11 3.18 13.13
N GLU A 97 -19.63 3.88 14.14
CA GLU A 97 -18.96 5.02 14.78
C GLU A 97 -17.57 4.64 15.30
N GLU A 98 -17.39 3.39 15.73
CA GLU A 98 -16.11 2.84 16.18
C GLU A 98 -15.05 2.79 15.08
N TRP A 99 -15.41 2.66 13.80
CA TRP A 99 -14.45 2.60 12.69
C TRP A 99 -13.88 3.97 12.36
N TRP A 100 -14.72 5.00 12.41
CA TRP A 100 -14.26 6.39 12.28
C TRP A 100 -13.48 6.82 13.53
N ALA A 101 -13.93 6.43 14.72
CA ALA A 101 -13.21 6.65 15.96
C ALA A 101 -11.83 5.96 15.95
N GLU A 102 -11.75 4.71 15.48
CA GLU A 102 -10.47 4.01 15.27
C GLU A 102 -9.56 4.78 14.33
N CYS A 103 -10.09 5.25 13.19
CA CYS A 103 -9.30 6.03 12.25
C CYS A 103 -8.71 7.27 12.93
N GLN A 104 -9.50 8.02 13.69
CA GLN A 104 -9.00 9.19 14.44
C GLN A 104 -8.02 8.80 15.57
N ALA A 105 -8.27 7.69 16.26
CA ALA A 105 -7.45 7.25 17.40
C ALA A 105 -6.10 6.69 16.97
N THR A 106 -6.03 6.09 15.78
CA THR A 106 -4.82 5.41 15.29
C THR A 106 -4.06 6.22 14.25
N THR A 107 -4.64 7.30 13.68
CA THR A 107 -3.94 8.18 12.73
C THR A 107 -3.59 9.53 13.39
N PRO A 108 -2.30 9.91 13.46
CA PRO A 108 -1.84 11.19 14.02
C PRO A 108 -2.41 12.43 13.33
N LEU A 109 -2.75 12.35 12.03
CA LEU A 109 -3.41 13.46 11.33
C LEU A 109 -4.94 13.52 11.56
N ALA A 110 -5.48 12.63 12.40
CA ALA A 110 -6.89 12.54 12.78
C ALA A 110 -7.86 12.53 11.59
N ARG A 111 -7.44 11.93 10.47
CA ARG A 111 -8.24 11.90 9.24
C ARG A 111 -7.84 10.75 8.33
N PRO A 112 -8.79 10.22 7.53
CA PRO A 112 -8.45 9.31 6.46
C PRO A 112 -7.59 10.01 5.41
N VAL A 113 -6.86 9.19 4.67
CA VAL A 113 -6.01 9.59 3.56
C VAL A 113 -6.89 10.00 2.38
N PRO A 114 -6.73 11.20 1.82
CA PRO A 114 -7.38 11.58 0.58
C PRO A 114 -6.90 10.66 -0.55
N THR A 115 -7.82 10.21 -1.40
CA THR A 115 -7.48 9.38 -2.58
C THR A 115 -6.42 10.03 -3.47
N GLY A 116 -6.45 11.36 -3.59
CA GLY A 116 -5.45 12.13 -4.32
C GLY A 116 -4.03 12.04 -3.74
N ASP A 117 -3.87 11.87 -2.43
CA ASP A 117 -2.55 11.71 -1.81
C ASP A 117 -1.94 10.35 -2.19
N VAL A 118 -2.74 9.28 -2.18
CA VAL A 118 -2.30 7.96 -2.66
C VAL A 118 -1.91 8.02 -4.14
N ALA A 119 -2.75 8.63 -4.98
CA ALA A 119 -2.48 8.76 -6.42
C ALA A 119 -1.20 9.56 -6.70
N ARG A 120 -0.98 10.68 -6.00
CA ARG A 120 0.24 11.49 -6.13
C ARG A 120 1.48 10.74 -5.67
N SER A 121 1.40 9.95 -4.61
CA SER A 121 2.52 9.12 -4.13
C SER A 121 2.89 8.02 -5.15
N ILE A 122 1.88 7.38 -5.77
CA ILE A 122 2.11 6.44 -6.87
C ILE A 122 2.77 7.16 -8.05
N LEU A 123 2.27 8.34 -8.44
CA LEU A 123 2.85 9.13 -9.54
C LEU A 123 4.30 9.55 -9.26
N PHE A 124 4.60 9.96 -8.03
CA PHE A 124 5.97 10.27 -7.59
C PHE A 124 6.89 9.06 -7.81
N LEU A 125 6.51 7.89 -7.28
CA LEU A 125 7.33 6.68 -7.42
C LEU A 125 7.41 6.17 -8.86
N ALA A 126 6.35 6.37 -9.64
CA ALA A 126 6.32 6.04 -11.05
C ALA A 126 7.21 6.99 -11.87
N SER A 127 7.52 8.20 -11.41
CA SER A 127 8.31 9.19 -12.13
C SER A 127 9.81 9.00 -11.90
N GLU A 128 10.54 8.66 -12.96
CA GLU A 128 11.99 8.54 -12.93
C GLU A 128 12.69 9.89 -12.66
N SER A 129 12.11 11.01 -13.09
CA SER A 129 12.69 12.34 -12.83
C SER A 129 12.57 12.76 -11.37
N TRP A 130 11.57 12.25 -10.64
CA TRP A 130 11.34 12.60 -9.24
C TRP A 130 11.89 11.56 -8.27
N SER A 131 11.87 10.29 -8.65
CA SER A 131 12.21 9.18 -7.77
C SER A 131 13.16 8.16 -8.42
N GLY A 132 14.03 8.60 -9.34
CA GLY A 132 14.94 7.72 -10.09
C GLY A 132 15.87 6.87 -9.21
N SER A 133 16.14 7.30 -7.98
CA SER A 133 16.93 6.55 -7.00
C SER A 133 16.09 5.88 -5.90
N VAL A 134 14.76 5.98 -5.96
CA VAL A 134 13.86 5.26 -5.04
C VAL A 134 13.59 3.88 -5.63
N HIS A 135 14.08 2.85 -4.95
CA HIS A 135 13.97 1.45 -5.37
C HIS A 135 13.90 0.52 -4.16
N GLY A 136 13.00 -0.46 -4.22
CA GLY A 136 12.79 -1.43 -3.15
C GLY A 136 12.20 -0.83 -1.87
N LYS A 137 11.48 0.29 -1.97
CA LYS A 137 10.89 0.96 -0.82
C LYS A 137 9.38 0.77 -0.80
N CYS A 138 8.85 0.55 0.40
CA CYS A 138 7.42 0.67 0.69
C CYS A 138 7.21 2.06 1.30
N LEU A 139 6.40 2.88 0.64
CA LEU A 139 6.03 4.21 1.13
C LEU A 139 4.68 4.13 1.83
N ASP A 140 4.66 4.49 3.10
CA ASP A 140 3.43 4.57 3.88
C ASP A 140 2.69 5.87 3.53
N VAL A 141 1.41 5.73 3.18
CA VAL A 141 0.52 6.84 2.82
C VAL A 141 -0.77 6.64 3.61
N ASP A 142 -0.67 6.82 4.92
CA ASP A 142 -1.64 6.30 5.89
C ASP A 142 -2.05 7.32 6.97
N SER A 143 -1.76 8.60 6.76
CA SER A 143 -1.97 9.66 7.76
C SER A 143 -1.16 9.46 9.06
N GLY A 144 -0.08 8.67 9.01
CA GLY A 144 0.80 8.35 10.13
C GLY A 144 0.32 7.18 10.99
N LYS A 145 -0.53 6.29 10.46
CA LYS A 145 -1.25 5.30 11.27
C LYS A 145 -0.29 4.46 12.11
N GLU A 146 -0.58 4.36 13.40
CA GLU A 146 0.12 3.47 14.33
C GLU A 146 -0.86 2.43 14.90
N GLY A 147 -0.73 1.18 14.46
CA GLY A 147 -1.48 0.05 15.01
C GLY A 147 -2.97 0.03 14.67
N SER A 148 -3.71 -0.80 15.43
CA SER A 148 -5.17 -0.92 15.37
C SER A 148 -5.74 -0.99 16.79
N LEU A 149 -7.03 -0.69 16.94
CA LEU A 149 -7.70 -0.90 18.23
C LEU A 149 -7.74 -2.39 18.53
N MET A 150 -7.28 -2.79 19.72
CA MET A 150 -7.28 -4.20 20.13
C MET A 150 -8.63 -4.64 20.70
N TRP A 151 -9.35 -3.71 21.33
CA TRP A 151 -10.66 -3.92 21.95
C TRP A 151 -11.62 -2.81 21.54
N GLY A 152 -12.84 -3.16 21.13
CA GLY A 152 -13.95 -2.21 21.04
C GLY A 152 -14.55 -1.90 22.40
N SER A 153 -15.34 -0.82 22.48
CA SER A 153 -15.98 -0.33 23.71
C SER A 153 -16.88 -1.39 24.35
N SER A 154 -17.56 -2.17 23.51
CA SER A 154 -18.48 -3.25 23.90
C SER A 154 -17.80 -4.61 24.09
N GLU A 155 -16.55 -4.78 23.63
CA GLU A 155 -15.81 -6.04 23.67
C GLU A 155 -14.92 -6.17 24.91
N SER A 156 -14.62 -5.05 25.58
CA SER A 156 -13.73 -5.04 26.73
C SER A 156 -14.36 -5.77 27.93
N PRO A 157 -13.73 -6.86 28.43
CA PRO A 157 -14.30 -7.67 29.51
C PRO A 157 -14.29 -6.95 30.87
N THR A 158 -13.62 -5.81 30.99
CA THR A 158 -13.47 -5.07 32.25
C THR A 158 -14.52 -3.98 32.47
N GLY A 159 -15.40 -3.73 31.49
CA GLY A 159 -16.59 -2.86 31.63
C GLY A 159 -16.31 -1.44 32.11
N ARG A 160 -15.06 -0.96 32.02
CA ARG A 160 -14.70 0.40 32.41
C ARG A 160 -14.56 1.24 31.16
N ASP A 161 -15.37 2.28 31.08
CA ASP A 161 -15.15 3.42 30.21
C ASP A 161 -13.72 3.92 30.48
N ILE A 162 -12.84 3.76 29.50
CA ILE A 162 -11.48 4.28 29.56
C ILE A 162 -11.56 5.77 29.23
N TYR A 163 -11.81 6.55 30.30
CA TYR A 163 -11.87 8.01 30.42
C TYR A 163 -13.08 8.71 29.76
#